data_AF-A0A496U374-F1
#
_entry.id   AF-A0A496U374-F1
#
_cell.length_a   1.000
_cell.length_b   1.000
_cell.length_c   1.000
_cell.angle_alpha   90.00
_cell.angle_beta   90.00
_cell.angle_gamma   90.00
#
_symmetry.space_group_name_H-M   'P 1'
#
loop_
_entity.id
_entity.type
_entity.pdbx_description
1 polymer ?
#
loop_
_entity_poly.entity_id
_entity_poly.type
_entity_poly.pdbx_seq_one_letter_code
_entity_poly.pdbx_strand_id
1 'polypeptide(L)' 'MATTEIFAKVARRIDGYQDLAIEYERRLTAIPALGPENNGEGEVKKAALIKEILQELGADVIEEINAPDDRVPDGYR' A
#
# COMPACT_ATOMS: atom_id res chain seq x y z
N MET A 1 21.09 -27.04 1.50
CA MET A 1 20.33 -27.38 2.73
C MET A 1 19.94 -26.12 3.50
N ALA A 2 20.88 -25.26 3.91
CA ALA A 2 20.59 -24.02 4.66
C ALA A 2 19.59 -23.04 3.99
N THR A 3 19.68 -22.84 2.66
CA THR A 3 18.77 -21.94 1.93
C THR A 3 17.31 -22.40 1.97
N THR A 4 17.07 -23.72 1.91
CA THR A 4 15.74 -24.31 1.96
C THR A 4 15.10 -24.13 3.34
N GLU A 5 15.89 -24.24 4.40
CA GLU A 5 15.43 -24.03 5.78
C GLU A 5 15.06 -22.58 6.05
N ILE A 6 15.88 -21.64 5.58
CA ILE A 6 15.59 -20.19 5.67
C ILE A 6 14.29 -19.87 4.92
N PHE A 7 14.15 -20.37 3.68
CA PHE A 7 12.93 -20.17 2.91
C PHE A 7 11.70 -20.72 3.64
N ALA A 8 11.76 -21.95 4.14
CA ALA A 8 10.63 -22.57 4.84
C ALA A 8 10.25 -21.81 6.13
N LYS A 9 11.22 -21.22 6.83
CA LYS A 9 10.97 -20.36 7.99
C LYS A 9 10.24 -19.08 7.60
N VAL A 10 10.68 -18.41 6.53
CA VAL A 10 10.05 -17.17 6.04
C VAL A 10 8.65 -17.46 5.51
N ALA A 11 8.47 -18.51 4.71
CA ALA A 11 7.17 -18.92 4.17
C ALA A 11 6.14 -19.15 5.28
N ARG A 12 6.47 -19.95 6.30
CA ARG A 12 5.59 -20.16 7.46
C ARG A 12 5.24 -18.87 8.21
N ARG A 13 6.17 -17.90 8.24
CA ARG A 13 5.90 -16.61 8.87
C ARG A 13 4.91 -15.78 8.05
N ILE A 14 5.05 -15.81 6.72
CA ILE A 14 4.14 -15.15 5.77
C ILE A 14 2.74 -15.76 5.85
N ASP A 15 2.63 -17.09 5.89
CA ASP A 15 1.35 -17.80 6.03
C ASP A 15 0.58 -17.34 7.28
N GLY A 16 1.29 -17.04 8.37
CA GLY A 16 0.71 -16.52 9.61
C GLY A 16 0.18 -15.09 9.53
N TYR A 17 0.33 -14.38 8.42
CA TYR A 17 -0.18 -13.02 8.21
C TYR A 17 -1.44 -12.97 7.32
N GLN A 18 -2.06 -14.11 6.99
CA GLN A 18 -3.22 -14.15 6.10
C GLN A 18 -4.33 -13.17 6.50
N ASP A 19 -4.74 -13.16 7.77
CA ASP A 19 -5.81 -12.27 8.24
C ASP A 19 -5.42 -10.79 8.14
N LEU A 20 -4.13 -10.48 8.41
CA LEU A 20 -3.59 -9.12 8.28
C LEU A 20 -3.56 -8.68 6.81
N ALA A 21 -3.17 -9.57 5.90
CA ALA A 21 -3.18 -9.30 4.47
C ALA A 21 -4.60 -9.04 3.95
N ILE A 22 -5.59 -9.83 4.38
CA ILE A 22 -7.01 -9.63 4.04
C ILE A 22 -7.50 -8.28 4.56
N GLU A 23 -7.14 -7.91 5.79
CA GLU A 23 -7.55 -6.63 6.37
C GLU A 23 -6.96 -5.43 5.60
N TYR A 24 -5.68 -5.49 5.24
CA TYR A 24 -5.06 -4.46 4.43
C TYR A 24 -5.66 -4.37 3.02
N GLU A 25 -5.87 -5.50 2.34
CA GLU A 25 -6.55 -5.51 1.03
C GLU A 25 -7.97 -4.93 1.13
N ARG A 26 -8.71 -5.27 2.19
CA ARG A 26 -10.05 -4.70 2.44
C ARG A 26 -9.99 -3.17 2.58
N ARG A 27 -9.07 -2.64 3.37
CA ARG A 27 -8.89 -1.18 3.56
C ARG A 27 -8.48 -0.51 2.25
N LEU A 28 -7.51 -1.08 1.53
CA LEU A 28 -6.97 -0.52 0.29
C LEU A 28 -7.99 -0.52 -0.85
N THR A 29 -8.77 -1.59 -1.00
CA THR A 29 -9.77 -1.72 -2.07
C THR A 29 -11.04 -0.91 -1.81
N ALA A 30 -11.32 -0.57 -0.54
CA ALA A 30 -12.43 0.34 -0.18
C ALA A 30 -12.21 1.78 -0.67
N ILE A 31 -10.98 2.18 -0.99
CA ILE A 31 -10.66 3.50 -1.52
C ILE A 31 -10.44 3.41 -3.04
N PRO A 32 -11.33 3.99 -3.87
CA PRO A 32 -11.08 4.14 -5.29
C PRO A 32 -9.87 5.05 -5.53
N ALA A 33 -8.89 4.58 -6.31
CA ALA A 33 -7.72 5.35 -6.72
C ALA A 33 -7.66 5.36 -8.24
N LEU A 34 -8.69 5.97 -8.85
CA LEU A 34 -8.82 6.08 -10.29
C LEU A 34 -8.30 7.45 -10.73
N GLY A 35 -7.45 7.46 -11.74
CA GLY A 35 -6.97 8.70 -12.35
C GLY A 35 -8.04 9.42 -13.19
N PRO A 36 -7.76 10.65 -13.64
CA PRO A 36 -8.68 11.48 -14.41
C PRO A 36 -9.09 10.84 -15.74
N GLU A 37 -8.27 9.95 -16.32
CA GLU A 37 -8.58 9.18 -17.52
C GLU A 37 -9.82 8.28 -17.34
N ASN A 38 -10.16 7.95 -16.09
CA ASN A 38 -11.30 7.11 -15.72
C ASN A 38 -12.34 7.89 -14.89
N ASN A 39 -12.40 9.22 -15.03
CA ASN A 39 -13.29 10.11 -14.26
C ASN A 39 -13.13 9.98 -12.73
N GLY A 40 -11.92 9.66 -12.26
CA GLY A 40 -11.62 9.57 -10.84
C GLY A 40 -10.89 10.79 -10.28
N GLU A 41 -10.82 10.87 -8.95
CA GLU A 41 -10.19 11.97 -8.21
C GLU A 41 -8.67 11.79 -8.02
N GLY A 42 -8.09 10.70 -8.51
CA GLY A 42 -6.69 10.32 -8.27
C GLY A 42 -6.49 9.42 -7.05
N GLU A 43 -5.22 9.15 -6.73
CA GLU A 43 -4.78 8.17 -5.73
C GLU A 43 -4.48 8.74 -4.34
N VAL A 44 -4.53 10.07 -4.15
CA VAL A 44 -4.07 10.75 -2.92
C VAL A 44 -4.67 10.16 -1.64
N LYS A 45 -5.98 9.90 -1.62
CA LYS A 45 -6.65 9.29 -0.46
C LYS A 45 -6.11 7.89 -0.13
N LYS A 46 -5.76 7.11 -1.16
CA LYS A 46 -5.17 5.77 -1.00
C LYS A 46 -3.70 5.86 -0.59
N ALA A 47 -2.95 6.80 -1.14
CA ALA A 47 -1.56 7.06 -0.76
C ALA A 47 -1.46 7.41 0.74
N ALA A 48 -2.38 8.23 1.26
CA ALA A 48 -2.46 8.54 2.68
C ALA A 48 -2.67 7.28 3.55
N LEU A 49 -3.59 6.39 3.16
CA LEU A 49 -3.79 5.11 3.86
C LEU A 49 -2.55 4.20 3.79
N ILE A 50 -1.87 4.13 2.63
CA ILE A 50 -0.64 3.34 2.49
C ILE A 50 0.43 3.86 3.44
N LYS A 51 0.57 5.18 3.58
CA LYS A 51 1.50 5.81 4.52
C LYS A 51 1.20 5.40 5.96
N GLU A 52 -0.07 5.39 6.37
CA GLU A 52 -0.49 4.89 7.69
C GLU A 52 -0.12 3.41 7.88
N ILE A 53 -0.40 2.55 6.89
CA ILE A 53 -0.05 1.12 6.94
C ILE A 53 1.47 0.92 7.06
N LEU A 54 2.28 1.68 6.32
CA LEU A 54 3.75 1.61 6.41
C LEU A 54 4.26 2.03 7.80
N GLN A 55 3.62 3.02 8.43
CA GLN A 55 3.91 3.41 9.81
C GLN A 55 3.51 2.32 10.81
N GLU A 56 2.32 1.71 10.66
CA GLU A 56 1.86 0.57 11.47
C GLU A 56 2.84 -0.62 11.40
N LEU A 57 3.40 -0.88 10.22
CA LEU A 57 4.38 -1.95 9.99
C LEU A 57 5.79 -1.61 10.50
N GLY A 58 6.03 -0.36 10.92
CA GLY A 58 7.31 0.09 11.46
C GLY A 58 8.39 0.30 10.41
N ALA A 59 8.02 0.79 9.21
CA ALA A 59 9.01 1.14 8.18
C ALA A 59 10.01 2.19 8.70
N ASP A 60 11.31 1.96 8.46
CA ASP A 60 12.37 2.85 8.92
C ASP A 60 12.36 4.21 8.21
N VAL A 61 12.02 4.20 6.92
CA VAL A 61 11.98 5.38 6.05
C VAL A 61 10.72 5.34 5.20
N ILE A 62 10.00 6.46 5.17
CA ILE A 62 8.83 6.66 4.32
C ILE A 62 9.01 7.98 3.58
N GLU A 63 9.04 7.91 2.25
CA GLU A 63 9.14 9.07 1.37
C GLU A 63 7.84 9.21 0.57
N GLU A 64 7.35 10.43 0.47
CA GLU A 64 6.16 10.79 -0.31
C GLU A 64 6.59 11.70 -1.45
N ILE A 65 6.33 11.28 -2.69
CA ILE A 65 6.77 11.99 -3.89
C ILE A 65 5.52 12.39 -4.66
N ASN A 66 5.15 13.66 -4.55
CA ASN A 66 3.97 14.21 -5.20
C ASN A 66 4.30 14.60 -6.65
N ALA A 67 3.66 13.94 -7.63
CA ALA A 67 3.79 14.32 -9.03
C ALA A 67 2.71 15.36 -9.39
N PRO A 68 3.07 16.59 -9.80
CA PRO A 68 2.08 17.62 -10.12
C PRO A 68 1.09 17.18 -11.21
N ASP A 69 -0.20 17.38 -10.98
CA ASP A 69 -1.27 17.10 -11.93
C ASP A 69 -2.50 18.00 -11.65
N ASP A 70 -2.66 19.05 -12.44
CA ASP A 70 -3.76 20.01 -12.28
C ASP A 70 -5.13 19.43 -12.67
N ARG A 71 -5.19 18.20 -13.20
CA ARG A 71 -6.44 17.52 -13.59
C ARG A 71 -7.15 16.86 -12.42
N VAL A 72 -6.46 16.69 -11.28
CA VAL A 72 -7.03 16.11 -10.06
C VAL A 72 -7.23 17.17 -8.97
N PRO A 73 -8.20 17.02 -8.05
CA PRO A 73 -8.53 18.05 -7.07
C PRO A 73 -7.38 18.45 -6.16
N ASP A 74 -6.50 17.50 -5.83
CA ASP A 74 -5.36 17.70 -4.94
C ASP A 74 -4.17 18.42 -5.61
N GLY A 75 -4.17 18.57 -6.95
CA GLY A 75 -3.10 19.19 -7.72
C GLY A 75 -1.83 18.34 -7.87
N TYR A 76 -1.85 17.10 -7.39
CA TYR A 76 -0.80 16.10 -7.55
C TYR A 76 -1.38 14.69 -7.48
N ARG A 77 -0.59 13.71 -7.91
CA ARG A 77 -0.88 12.28 -7.82
C ARG A 77 0.34 11.49 -7.39
#